data_AF-A0A1G7U3M4-F1
#
_entry.id   AF-A0A1G7U3M4-F1
#
_cell.length_a   1.000
_cell.length_b   1.000
_cell.length_c   1.000
_cell.angle_alpha   90.00
_cell.angle_beta   90.00
_cell.angle_gamma   90.00
#
_symmetry.space_group_name_H-M   'P 1'
#
loop_
_entity.id
_entity.type
_entity.pdbx_description
1 polymer ?
#
loop_
_entity_poly.entity_id
_entity_poly.type
_entity_poly.pdbx_seq_one_letter_code
_entity_poly.pdbx_strand_id
1 'polypeptide(L)' 'MAFLSVIRRWHFRDGFSIREISRRTGLSRNTIRKYLRSDTVEPKFKVPERPSKIDPFAEKLSGWLKAESRKPR' A
#
# COMPACT_ATOMS: atom_id res chain seq x y z
N MET A 1 2.68 13.85 -12.02
CA MET A 1 3.41 13.28 -10.86
C MET A 1 3.81 11.81 -11.09
N ALA A 2 4.67 11.52 -12.07
CA ALA A 2 5.07 10.13 -12.40
C ALA A 2 6.52 9.78 -12.01
N PHE A 3 7.39 10.79 -11.83
CA PHE A 3 8.82 10.56 -11.63
C PHE A 3 9.20 10.21 -10.18
N LEU A 4 8.52 10.81 -9.19
CA LEU A 4 8.75 10.56 -7.77
C LEU A 4 8.33 9.14 -7.36
N SER A 5 7.22 8.63 -7.91
CA SER A 5 6.74 7.28 -7.64
C SER A 5 7.69 6.21 -8.16
N VAL A 6 8.33 6.44 -9.31
CA VAL A 6 9.37 5.54 -9.87
C VAL A 6 10.59 5.51 -8.97
N ILE A 7 11.12 6.67 -8.55
CA ILE A 7 12.29 6.76 -7.66
C ILE A 7 12.03 6.04 -6.32
N ARG A 8 10.84 6.25 -5.72
CA ARG A 8 10.47 5.59 -4.46
C ARG A 8 10.28 4.09 -4.64
N ARG A 9 9.65 3.64 -5.72
CA ARG A 9 9.52 2.20 -6.00
C ARG A 9 10.89 1.54 -6.12
N TRP A 10 11.78 2.13 -6.91
CA TRP A 10 13.14 1.62 -7.09
C TRP A 10 13.90 1.53 -5.77
N HIS A 11 13.78 2.53 -4.88
CA HIS A 11 14.48 2.53 -3.60
C HIS A 11 13.85 1.59 -2.55
N PHE A 12 12.53 1.67 -2.33
CA PHE A 12 11.85 0.97 -1.24
C PHE A 12 11.40 -0.45 -1.60
N ARG A 13 11.06 -0.72 -2.87
CA ARG A 13 10.56 -2.03 -3.32
C ARG A 13 11.64 -2.84 -4.01
N ASP A 14 12.34 -2.23 -4.96
CA ASP A 14 13.31 -2.94 -5.80
C ASP A 14 14.73 -2.92 -5.19
N GLY A 15 14.95 -2.16 -4.09
CA GLY A 15 16.19 -2.14 -3.32
C GLY A 15 17.38 -1.45 -4.00
N PHE A 16 17.14 -0.64 -5.04
CA PHE A 16 18.20 0.06 -5.76
C PHE A 16 18.87 1.13 -4.88
N SER A 17 20.20 1.19 -4.98
CA SER A 17 20.97 2.22 -4.28
C SER A 17 20.70 3.62 -4.83
N ILE A 18 20.83 4.65 -3.99
CA ILE A 18 20.72 6.06 -4.43
C ILE A 18 21.70 6.37 -5.57
N ARG A 19 22.87 5.71 -5.59
CA ARG A 19 23.87 5.87 -6.66
C ARG A 19 23.35 5.34 -7.99
N GLU A 20 22.69 4.19 -7.98
CA GLU A 20 22.12 3.58 -9.18
C GLU A 20 20.94 4.38 -9.73
N ILE A 21 20.05 4.84 -8.84
CA ILE A 21 18.94 5.72 -9.22
C ILE A 21 19.48 7.03 -9.85
N SER A 22 20.55 7.59 -9.28
CA SER A 22 21.21 8.79 -9.83
C SER A 22 21.78 8.56 -11.22
N ARG A 23 22.43 7.42 -11.47
CA ARG A 23 22.94 7.06 -12.82
C ARG A 23 21.82 6.90 -13.84
N ARG A 24 20.71 6.28 -13.46
CA ARG A 24 19.57 6.01 -14.36
C ARG A 24 18.74 7.24 -14.66
N THR A 25 18.57 8.13 -13.67
CA THR A 25 17.70 9.31 -13.79
C THR A 25 18.44 10.59 -14.18
N GLY A 26 19.79 10.60 -14.11
CA GLY A 26 20.60 11.80 -14.32
C GLY A 26 20.47 12.86 -13.20
N LEU A 27 19.69 12.57 -12.16
CA LEU A 27 19.46 13.50 -11.05
C LEU A 27 20.61 13.45 -10.04
N SER A 28 20.86 14.60 -9.41
CA SER A 28 21.81 14.66 -8.31
C SER A 28 21.37 13.77 -7.15
N ARG A 29 22.34 13.18 -6.43
CA ARG A 29 22.07 12.38 -5.23
C ARG A 29 21.34 13.18 -4.15
N ASN A 30 21.54 14.50 -4.10
CA ASN A 30 20.87 15.39 -3.17
C ASN A 30 19.37 15.55 -3.51
N THR A 31 19.05 15.65 -4.80
CA THR A 31 17.67 15.68 -5.29
C THR A 31 16.94 14.39 -4.95
N ILE A 32 17.56 13.23 -5.19
CA ILE A 32 16.99 11.93 -4.86
C ILE A 32 16.77 11.80 -3.35
N ARG A 33 17.74 12.19 -2.52
CA ARG A 33 17.59 12.17 -1.06
C ARG A 33 16.47 13.10 -0.58
N LYS A 34 16.34 14.30 -1.17
CA LYS A 34 15.25 15.23 -0.89
C LYS A 34 13.89 14.59 -1.23
N TYR A 35 13.79 13.94 -2.38
CA TYR A 35 12.57 13.28 -2.85
C TYR A 35 12.18 12.03 -2.04
N LEU A 36 13.17 11.30 -1.51
CA LEU A 36 12.92 10.17 -0.61
C LEU A 36 12.49 10.63 0.79
N ARG A 37 12.96 11.80 1.25
CA ARG A 37 12.60 12.39 2.55
C ARG A 37 11.28 13.15 2.53
N SER A 38 10.92 13.75 1.39
CA SER A 38 9.67 14.48 1.27
C SER A 38 8.52 13.48 1.24
N ASP A 39 7.85 13.27 2.38
CA ASP A 39 6.63 12.44 2.51
C ASP A 39 5.40 13.06 1.85
N THR A 40 5.59 13.81 0.77
CA THR A 40 4.49 14.38 0.01
C THR A 40 3.97 13.30 -0.92
N VAL A 41 2.84 12.74 -0.50
CA VAL A 41 1.96 11.78 -1.18
C VAL A 41 2.38 10.33 -0.94
N GLU A 42 1.91 9.77 0.18
CA GLU A 42 1.57 8.36 0.19
C GLU A 42 0.68 8.11 -1.04
N PRO A 43 1.07 7.22 -1.97
CA PRO A 43 0.17 6.83 -3.03
C PRO A 43 -1.04 6.17 -2.38
N LYS A 44 -2.15 6.92 -2.25
CA LYS A 44 -3.47 6.35 -1.97
C LYS A 44 -3.82 5.47 -3.16
N PHE A 45 -3.43 4.21 -3.08
CA PHE A 45 -3.93 3.20 -3.98
C PHE A 45 -5.44 3.15 -3.75
N LYS A 46 -6.21 3.54 -4.77
CA LYS A 46 -7.62 3.17 -4.84
C LYS A 46 -7.65 1.66 -5.01
N VAL A 47 -7.64 0.94 -3.89
CA VAL A 47 -7.96 -0.49 -3.91
C VAL A 47 -9.42 -0.54 -4.34
N PRO A 48 -9.75 -1.16 -5.49
CA PRO A 48 -11.16 -1.37 -5.82
C PRO A 48 -11.79 -2.14 -4.67
N GLU A 49 -12.99 -1.75 -4.27
CA GLU A 49 -13.76 -2.50 -3.28
C GLU A 49 -14.04 -3.88 -3.88
N ARG A 50 -13.23 -4.86 -3.49
CA ARG A 50 -13.36 -6.24 -3.95
C ARG A 50 -14.23 -6.92 -2.91
N PRO A 51 -15.43 -7.40 -3.26
CA PRO A 51 -16.20 -8.20 -2.33
C PRO A 51 -15.36 -9.41 -1.91
N SER A 52 -15.16 -9.57 -0.62
CA SER A 52 -14.49 -10.72 -0.04
C SER A 52 -15.32 -11.96 -0.35
N LYS A 53 -14.67 -13.14 -0.42
CA LYS A 53 -15.38 -14.42 -0.58
C LYS A 53 -16.36 -14.70 0.58
N ILE A 54 -16.22 -13.99 1.70
CA ILE A 54 -17.00 -14.16 2.92
C ILE A 54 -18.19 -13.19 2.95
N ASP A 55 -18.17 -12.12 2.17
CA ASP A 55 -19.25 -11.10 2.13
C ASP A 55 -20.63 -11.70 1.83
N PRO A 56 -20.78 -12.70 0.93
CA PRO A 56 -22.07 -13.36 0.70
C PRO A 56 -22.62 -14.10 1.92
N PHE A 57 -21.77 -14.42 2.91
CA PHE A 57 -22.15 -15.18 4.10
C PHE A 57 -22.28 -14.31 5.36
N ALA A 58 -22.07 -13.00 5.26
CA ALA A 58 -22.03 -12.09 6.41
C ALA A 58 -23.33 -12.13 7.25
N GLU A 59 -24.49 -12.17 6.60
CA GLU A 59 -25.79 -12.27 7.30
C GLU A 59 -25.95 -13.62 8.01
N LYS A 60 -25.56 -14.71 7.36
CA LYS A 60 -25.66 -16.07 7.90
C LYS A 60 -24.76 -16.24 9.13
N LEU A 61 -23.52 -15.76 9.05
CA LEU A 61 -22.56 -15.77 10.15
C LEU A 61 -23.07 -14.92 11.33
N SER A 62 -23.63 -13.74 11.05
CA SER A 62 -24.23 -12.89 12.08
C SER A 62 -25.42 -13.55 12.76
N GLY A 63 -26.25 -14.29 12.01
CA GLY A 63 -27.35 -15.09 12.54
C GLY A 63 -26.86 -16.20 13.48
N TRP A 64 -25.83 -16.95 13.08
CA TRP A 64 -25.24 -18.01 13.90
C TRP A 64 -24.60 -17.47 15.19
N LEU A 65 -23.88 -16.35 15.12
CA LEU A 65 -23.31 -15.71 16.31
C LEU A 65 -24.40 -15.28 17.30
N LYS A 66 -25.49 -14.70 16.82
CA LYS A 66 -26.64 -14.34 17.65
C LYS A 66 -27.30 -15.56 18.27
N ALA A 67 -27.47 -16.65 17.50
CA ALA A 67 -28.05 -17.89 18.01
C ALA A 67 -27.18 -18.52 19.11
N GLU A 68 -25.86 -18.57 18.90
CA GLU A 68 -24.91 -19.12 19.88
C GLU A 68 -24.85 -18.26 21.15
N SER A 69 -24.89 -16.93 21.02
CA SER A 69 -24.91 -16.01 22.17
C SER A 69 -26.13 -16.18 23.09
N ARG A 70 -27.21 -16.77 22.59
CA ARG A 70 -28.46 -17.01 23.33
C ARG A 70 -28.53 -18.39 23.98
N LYS A 71 -27.57 -19.27 23.71
CA LYS A 71 -27.52 -20.58 24.38
C LYS A 71 -27.05 -20.42 25.82
N PRO A 72 -27.69 -21.10 26.78
CA PRO A 72 -27.13 -21.24 28.12
C PRO A 72 -25.82 -22.03 28.03
N ARG A 73 -24.85 -21.69 28.90
CA ARG A 73 -23.54 -22.35 28.99
C ARG A 73 -23.66 -23.80 29.42
#